data_AF-A0A699VFR2-F1
#
_entry.id   AF-A0A699VFR2-F1
#
_cell.length_a   1.000
_cell.length_b   1.000
_cell.length_c   1.000
_cell.angle_alpha   90.00
_cell.angle_beta   90.00
_cell.angle_gamma   90.00
#
_symmetry.space_group_name_H-M   'P 1'
#
loop_
_entity.id
_entity.type
_entity.pdbx_description
1 polymer ?
#
loop_
_entity_poly.entity_id
_entity_poly.type
_entity_poly.pdbx_seq_one_letter_code
_entity_poly.pdbx_strand_id
1 'polypeptide(L)'
;HATIDCRSYRVIFGDIHAPEFIYHGSLLGKSMQIISALQAHTLLSHGCEGFLATIHDMTSEVPSIHDQPIVSEFLDVFPDELPGIPPVREVEFNIELIPGSEPISKAPYRMAPIELKELKDQLQELLERGFIRPSVSPWGEPVLFVKKNDGSMRLCIDY
;
A
#
# COMPACT_ATOMS: atom_id res chain seq x y z
N HIS A 1 16.55 27.45 -11.17
CA HIS A 1 15.44 28.05 -10.40
C HIS A 1 14.55 28.79 -11.38
N ALA A 2 13.22 28.64 -11.30
CA ALA A 2 12.27 29.30 -12.19
C ALA A 2 11.21 30.03 -11.37
N THR A 3 10.92 31.27 -11.73
CA THR A 3 9.92 32.12 -11.07
C THR A 3 8.73 32.32 -12.01
N ILE A 4 7.53 31.94 -11.54
CA ILE A 4 6.29 32.10 -12.30
C ILE A 4 5.60 33.40 -11.87
N ASP A 5 5.54 34.37 -12.78
CA ASP A 5 4.80 35.62 -12.61
C ASP A 5 3.43 35.49 -13.29
N CYS A 6 2.44 35.02 -12.53
CA CYS A 6 1.09 34.79 -13.01
C CYS A 6 0.38 36.07 -13.45
N ARG A 7 0.74 37.23 -12.85
CA ARG A 7 0.09 38.52 -13.18
C ARG A 7 0.47 38.99 -14.57
N SER A 8 1.73 38.78 -14.95
CA SER A 8 2.25 39.17 -16.25
C SER A 8 2.23 38.03 -17.28
N TYR A 9 1.72 36.85 -16.91
CA TYR A 9 1.78 35.63 -17.70
C TYR A 9 3.22 35.30 -18.14
N ARG A 10 4.18 35.27 -17.22
CA ARG A 10 5.59 34.98 -17.55
C ARG A 10 6.18 33.87 -16.69
N VAL A 11 7.10 33.12 -17.27
CA VAL A 11 8.01 32.22 -16.56
C VAL A 11 9.42 32.73 -16.77
N ILE A 12 10.11 33.02 -15.68
CA ILE A 12 11.47 33.57 -15.68
C ILE A 12 12.43 32.46 -15.24
N PHE A 13 13.42 32.16 -16.06
CA PHE A 13 14.50 31.23 -15.74
C PHE A 13 15.76 32.02 -15.41
N GLY A 14 16.38 31.72 -14.25
CA GLY A 14 17.56 32.45 -13.75
C GLY A 14 17.22 33.48 -12.67
N ASP A 15 18.06 34.51 -12.53
CA ASP A 15 17.88 35.61 -11.57
C ASP A 15 16.75 36.55 -12.02
N ILE A 16 15.95 37.07 -11.09
CA ILE A 16 14.79 37.94 -11.40
C ILE A 16 15.25 39.32 -11.90
N HIS A 17 16.42 39.79 -11.45
CA HIS A 17 17.04 41.04 -11.87
C HIS A 17 17.95 40.87 -13.10
N ALA A 18 18.38 39.64 -13.41
CA ALA A 18 19.18 39.29 -14.59
C ALA A 18 18.72 37.92 -15.17
N PRO A 19 17.57 37.88 -15.84
CA PRO A 19 17.01 36.61 -16.32
C PRO A 19 17.79 36.06 -17.51
N GLU A 20 18.03 34.76 -17.51
CA GLU A 20 18.63 34.06 -18.66
C GLU A 20 17.59 33.92 -19.77
N PHE A 21 16.37 33.51 -19.40
CA PHE A 21 15.27 33.33 -20.35
C PHE A 21 13.94 33.77 -19.72
N ILE A 22 13.08 34.40 -20.52
CA ILE A 22 11.72 34.77 -20.13
C ILE A 22 10.76 34.19 -21.15
N TYR A 23 9.91 33.27 -20.69
CA TYR A 23 8.81 32.75 -21.48
C TYR A 23 7.55 33.57 -21.20
N HIS A 24 6.83 33.93 -22.25
CA HIS A 24 5.53 34.60 -22.14
C HIS A 24 4.43 33.58 -22.44
N GLY A 25 3.52 33.41 -21.49
CA GLY A 25 2.27 32.68 -21.71
C GLY A 25 1.37 33.38 -22.74
N SER A 26 0.27 32.72 -23.09
CA SER A 26 -0.70 33.23 -24.05
C SER A 26 -1.31 34.56 -23.57
N LEU A 27 -0.83 35.67 -24.13
CA LEU A 27 -1.43 37.00 -23.93
C LEU A 27 -2.69 37.14 -24.79
N LEU A 28 -3.75 37.76 -24.25
CA LEU A 28 -4.96 38.04 -24.99
C LEU A 28 -4.62 38.89 -26.23
N GLY A 29 -4.77 38.31 -27.43
CA GLY A 29 -4.48 38.98 -28.72
C GLY A 29 -3.17 38.60 -29.42
N LYS A 30 -2.34 37.71 -28.87
CA LYS A 30 -1.14 37.18 -29.53
C LYS A 30 -1.32 35.70 -29.83
N SER A 31 -1.36 35.30 -31.11
CA SER A 31 -1.53 33.89 -31.49
C SER A 31 -0.29 33.09 -31.13
N MET A 32 -0.42 32.11 -30.23
CA MET A 32 0.60 31.07 -30.06
C MET A 32 0.64 30.19 -31.30
N GLN A 33 1.82 30.04 -31.91
CA GLN A 33 1.99 29.14 -33.03
C GLN A 33 2.23 27.73 -32.50
N ILE A 34 1.18 26.92 -32.52
CA ILE A 34 1.27 25.49 -32.20
C ILE A 34 1.81 24.78 -33.44
N ILE A 35 2.87 24.00 -33.27
CA ILE A 35 3.49 23.20 -34.33
C ILE A 35 3.30 21.71 -34.05
N SER A 36 3.33 20.88 -35.08
CA SER A 36 3.31 19.43 -34.91
C SER A 36 4.64 18.89 -34.39
N ALA A 37 4.62 17.67 -33.83
CA ALA A 37 5.84 16.99 -33.39
C ALA A 37 6.87 16.80 -34.53
N LEU A 38 6.41 16.58 -35.77
CA LEU A 38 7.28 16.48 -36.95
C LEU A 38 7.97 17.81 -37.27
N GLN A 39 7.25 18.92 -37.17
CA GLN A 39 7.82 20.26 -37.35
C GLN A 39 8.82 20.58 -36.24
N ALA A 40 8.50 20.26 -34.99
CA ALA A 40 9.43 20.40 -33.87
C ALA A 40 10.71 19.59 -34.10
N HIS A 41 10.58 18.31 -34.49
CA HIS A 41 11.73 17.46 -34.81
C HIS A 41 12.58 18.04 -35.95
N THR A 42 11.95 18.60 -36.98
CA THR A 42 12.64 19.24 -38.11
C THR A 42 13.41 20.48 -37.65
N LEU A 43 12.81 21.33 -36.82
CA LEU A 43 13.48 22.53 -36.29
C LEU A 43 14.69 22.15 -35.43
N LEU A 44 14.54 21.14 -34.57
CA LEU A 44 15.64 20.61 -33.76
C LEU A 44 16.78 20.07 -34.63
N SER A 45 16.48 19.34 -35.71
CA SER A 45 17.51 18.82 -36.62
C SER A 45 18.24 19.91 -37.41
N HIS A 46 17.66 21.10 -37.53
CA HIS A 46 18.29 22.28 -38.12
C HIS A 46 19.05 23.14 -37.10
N GLY A 47 19.23 22.64 -35.87
CA GLY A 47 20.03 23.28 -34.83
C GLY A 47 19.25 24.27 -33.96
N CYS A 48 17.91 24.30 -34.03
CA CYS A 48 17.13 25.05 -33.05
C CYS A 48 17.21 24.39 -31.67
N GLU A 49 17.21 25.21 -30.61
CA GLU A 49 17.12 24.73 -29.23
C GLU A 49 15.65 24.47 -28.85
N GLY A 50 15.39 23.36 -28.17
CA GLY A 50 14.07 23.02 -27.65
C GLY A 50 14.12 22.75 -26.15
N PHE A 51 13.06 23.15 -25.46
CA PHE A 51 12.92 22.98 -24.02
C PHE A 51 11.66 22.17 -23.73
N LEU A 52 11.78 21.16 -22.85
CA LEU A 52 10.66 20.39 -22.33
C LEU A 52 10.38 20.85 -20.90
N ALA A 53 9.14 21.26 -20.65
CA ALA A 53 8.67 21.58 -19.31
C ALA A 53 7.59 20.57 -18.91
N THR A 54 7.74 19.97 -17.73
CA THR A 54 6.75 19.07 -17.12
C THR A 54 6.19 19.70 -15.86
N ILE A 55 4.89 19.54 -15.64
CA ILE A 55 4.25 19.92 -14.38
C ILE A 55 4.13 18.64 -13.57
N HIS A 56 4.83 18.57 -12.45
CA HIS A 56 4.69 17.49 -11.49
C HIS A 56 3.76 17.96 -10.38
N ASP A 57 2.63 17.29 -10.22
CA ASP A 57 1.76 17.51 -9.08
C ASP A 57 2.43 16.93 -7.83
N MET A 58 2.80 17.81 -6.90
CA MET A 58 3.45 17.44 -5.64
C MET A 58 2.44 17.11 -4.54
N THR A 59 1.13 17.12 -4.85
CA THR A 59 0.07 16.68 -3.92
C THR A 59 -0.11 15.16 -3.90
N SER A 60 0.81 14.42 -4.54
CA SER A 60 0.79 12.97 -4.70
C SER A 60 0.24 12.25 -3.47
N GLU A 61 -0.86 11.52 -3.69
CA GLU A 61 -1.26 10.41 -2.84
C GLU A 61 -0.01 9.57 -2.53
N VAL A 62 0.12 9.15 -1.27
CA VAL A 62 1.22 8.29 -0.83
C VAL A 62 1.32 7.12 -1.83
N PRO A 63 2.49 6.88 -2.46
CA PRO A 63 2.63 5.83 -3.46
C PRO A 63 2.08 4.51 -2.91
N SER A 64 1.21 3.87 -3.67
CA SER A 64 0.66 2.58 -3.28
C SER A 64 1.78 1.55 -3.30
N ILE A 65 1.73 0.56 -2.40
CA ILE A 65 2.67 -0.56 -2.43
C ILE A 65 2.59 -1.31 -3.78
N HIS A 66 1.43 -1.28 -4.43
CA HIS A 66 1.21 -1.86 -5.75
C HIS A 66 1.91 -1.12 -6.89
N ASP A 67 2.35 0.12 -6.68
CA ASP A 67 3.15 0.88 -7.66
C ASP A 67 4.60 0.39 -7.69
N GLN A 68 5.01 -0.41 -6.70
CA GLN A 68 6.35 -0.98 -6.64
C GLN A 68 6.48 -2.12 -7.67
N PRO A 69 7.48 -2.09 -8.58
CA PRO A 69 7.60 -3.07 -9.66
C PRO A 69 7.61 -4.54 -9.21
N ILE A 70 8.19 -4.83 -8.05
CA ILE A 70 8.23 -6.19 -7.50
C ILE A 70 6.84 -6.68 -7.03
N VAL A 71 6.00 -5.78 -6.53
CA VAL A 71 4.68 -6.12 -6.02
C VAL A 71 3.71 -6.32 -7.18
N SER A 72 3.81 -5.48 -8.21
CA SER A 72 3.04 -5.64 -9.44
C SER A 72 3.43 -6.88 -10.24
N GLU A 73 4.69 -7.32 -10.18
CA GLU A 73 5.15 -8.57 -10.82
C GLU A 73 4.63 -9.82 -10.09
N PHE A 74 4.50 -9.78 -8.76
CA PHE A 74 4.16 -10.95 -7.93
C PHE A 74 2.87 -10.75 -7.10
N LEU A 75 1.79 -10.29 -7.74
CA LEU A 75 0.52 -10.01 -7.07
C LEU A 75 -0.09 -11.22 -6.33
N ASP A 76 0.17 -12.43 -6.81
CA ASP A 76 -0.26 -13.68 -6.18
C ASP A 76 0.48 -13.99 -4.87
N VAL A 77 1.69 -13.45 -4.70
CA VAL A 77 2.51 -13.56 -3.48
C VAL A 77 2.16 -12.46 -2.47
N PHE A 78 1.66 -11.32 -2.94
CA PHE A 78 1.26 -10.17 -2.11
C PHE A 78 -0.25 -9.89 -2.13
N PRO A 79 -1.13 -10.87 -1.81
CA PRO A 79 -2.55 -10.60 -1.72
C PRO A 79 -2.87 -9.79 -0.45
N ASP A 80 -3.93 -8.98 -0.51
CA ASP A 80 -4.42 -8.23 0.66
C ASP A 80 -4.92 -9.17 1.78
N GLU A 81 -5.40 -10.35 1.40
CA GLU A 81 -5.86 -11.40 2.32
C GLU A 81 -5.25 -12.76 1.98
N LEU A 82 -5.03 -13.58 3.01
CA LEU A 82 -4.50 -14.93 2.80
C LEU A 82 -5.55 -15.85 2.15
N PRO A 83 -5.16 -16.65 1.14
CA PRO A 83 -6.07 -17.49 0.36
C PRO A 83 -6.57 -18.76 1.09
N GLY A 84 -6.29 -18.89 2.39
CA GLY A 84 -6.64 -20.07 3.20
C GLY A 84 -5.44 -20.98 3.49
N ILE A 85 -5.72 -22.24 3.85
CA ILE A 85 -4.67 -23.23 4.15
C ILE A 85 -3.86 -23.51 2.88
N PRO A 86 -2.51 -23.55 2.96
CA PRO A 86 -1.70 -23.98 1.83
C PRO A 86 -2.03 -25.41 1.39
N PRO A 87 -1.77 -25.77 0.12
CA PRO A 87 -1.85 -27.16 -0.34
C PRO A 87 -1.02 -28.08 0.54
N VAL A 88 -1.40 -29.36 0.58
CA VAL A 88 -0.62 -30.41 1.27
C VAL A 88 0.82 -30.40 0.74
N ARG A 89 1.78 -30.34 1.66
CA ARG A 89 3.22 -30.36 1.37
C ARG A 89 3.82 -31.69 1.82
N GLU A 90 4.97 -32.05 1.28
CA GLU A 90 5.71 -33.26 1.69
C GLU A 90 6.23 -33.19 3.14
N VAL A 91 6.40 -31.97 3.66
CA VAL A 91 6.85 -31.72 5.03
C VAL A 91 5.66 -31.36 5.90
N GLU A 92 5.40 -32.17 6.92
CA GLU A 92 4.39 -31.91 7.94
C GLU A 92 5.00 -31.17 9.13
N PHE A 93 4.24 -30.20 9.67
CA PHE A 93 4.60 -29.53 10.91
C PHE A 93 4.17 -30.39 12.10
N ASN A 94 5.14 -30.86 12.89
CA ASN A 94 4.91 -31.69 14.07
C ASN A 94 5.31 -30.93 15.34
N ILE A 95 4.48 -31.03 16.38
CA ILE A 95 4.80 -30.54 17.72
C ILE A 95 5.23 -31.74 18.55
N GLU A 96 6.54 -31.84 18.81
CA GLU A 96 7.10 -32.90 19.64
C GLU A 96 6.86 -32.58 21.12
N LEU A 97 6.22 -33.51 21.84
CA LEU A 97 6.00 -33.39 23.27
C LEU A 97 7.19 -33.96 24.05
N ILE A 98 7.47 -33.37 25.20
CA ILE A 98 8.45 -33.93 26.15
C ILE A 98 7.90 -35.28 26.64
N PRO A 99 8.73 -36.34 26.72
CA PRO A 99 8.28 -37.63 27.23
C PRO A 99 7.63 -37.52 28.62
N GLY A 100 6.42 -38.06 28.75
CA GLY A 100 5.63 -38.01 29.99
C GLY A 100 4.75 -36.77 30.15
N SER A 101 4.69 -35.86 29.16
CA SER A 101 3.71 -34.77 29.16
C SER A 101 2.27 -35.30 29.11
N GLU A 102 1.44 -34.83 30.03
CA GLU A 102 0.00 -35.10 30.07
C GLU A 102 -0.81 -33.90 29.56
N PRO A 103 -2.02 -34.11 29.02
CA PRO A 103 -2.88 -33.02 28.56
C PRO A 103 -3.25 -32.01 29.65
N ILE A 104 -3.20 -30.72 29.29
CA ILE A 104 -3.64 -29.62 30.14
C ILE A 104 -4.84 -28.95 29.50
N SER A 105 -5.89 -28.74 30.29
CA SER A 105 -7.09 -28.00 29.88
C SER A 105 -7.36 -26.87 30.86
N LYS A 106 -7.05 -25.64 30.45
CA LYS A 106 -7.27 -24.43 31.23
C LYS A 106 -8.65 -23.85 30.92
N ALA A 107 -9.31 -23.30 31.94
CA ALA A 107 -10.61 -22.66 31.77
C ALA A 107 -10.48 -21.36 30.95
N PRO A 108 -11.46 -21.02 30.09
CA PRO A 108 -11.48 -19.75 29.40
C PRO A 108 -11.50 -18.55 30.36
N TYR A 109 -10.83 -17.46 30.00
CA TYR A 109 -10.91 -16.21 30.75
C TYR A 109 -12.32 -15.62 30.70
N ARG A 110 -12.68 -14.84 31.73
CA ARG A 110 -13.93 -14.09 31.74
C ARG A 110 -13.84 -12.96 30.72
N MET A 111 -14.80 -12.92 29.81
CA MET A 111 -14.89 -11.93 28.75
C MET A 111 -16.13 -11.06 28.92
N ALA A 112 -15.99 -9.77 28.60
CA ALA A 112 -17.11 -8.85 28.48
C ALA A 112 -18.01 -9.22 27.27
N PRO A 113 -19.28 -8.76 27.23
CA PRO A 113 -20.17 -9.06 26.10
C PRO A 113 -19.62 -8.66 24.73
N ILE A 114 -18.84 -7.57 24.66
CA ILE A 114 -18.21 -7.12 23.42
C ILE A 114 -17.09 -8.06 22.94
N GLU A 115 -16.29 -8.58 23.87
CA GLU A 115 -15.23 -9.56 23.59
C GLU A 115 -15.82 -10.91 23.19
N LEU A 116 -16.92 -11.33 23.81
CA LEU A 116 -17.62 -12.56 23.43
C LEU A 116 -18.19 -12.49 22.00
N LYS A 117 -18.69 -11.31 21.60
CA LYS A 117 -19.13 -11.08 20.23
C LYS A 117 -17.95 -11.17 19.26
N GLU A 118 -16.86 -10.46 19.56
CA GLU A 118 -15.64 -10.49 18.75
C GLU A 118 -15.06 -11.90 18.63
N LEU A 119 -15.05 -12.67 19.72
CA LEU A 119 -14.61 -14.07 19.73
C LEU A 119 -15.40 -14.90 18.74
N LYS A 120 -16.73 -14.76 18.76
CA LYS A 120 -17.60 -15.48 17.83
C LYS A 120 -17.33 -15.09 16.38
N ASP A 121 -17.20 -13.79 16.11
CA ASP A 121 -17.00 -13.26 14.76
C ASP A 121 -15.65 -13.74 14.18
N GLN A 122 -14.54 -13.63 14.94
CA GLN A 122 -13.23 -14.12 14.50
C GLN A 122 -13.17 -15.65 14.39
N LEU A 123 -13.77 -16.41 15.31
CA LEU A 123 -13.82 -17.88 15.18
C LEU A 123 -14.60 -18.31 13.93
N GLN A 124 -15.72 -17.65 13.62
CA GLN A 124 -16.50 -17.93 12.43
C GLN A 124 -15.68 -17.65 11.16
N GLU A 125 -14.98 -16.52 11.09
CA GLU A 125 -14.09 -16.21 9.98
C GLU A 125 -12.98 -17.26 9.82
N LEU A 126 -12.31 -17.65 10.91
CA LEU A 126 -11.26 -18.67 10.87
C LEU A 126 -11.79 -20.05 10.44
N LEU A 127 -13.03 -20.39 10.80
CA LEU A 127 -13.71 -21.61 10.35
C LEU A 127 -14.04 -21.56 8.85
N GLU A 128 -14.57 -20.43 8.37
CA GLU A 128 -14.93 -20.24 6.96
C GLU A 128 -13.70 -20.24 6.05
N ARG A 129 -12.59 -19.66 6.51
CA ARG A 129 -11.28 -19.73 5.82
C ARG A 129 -10.61 -21.09 5.94
N GLY A 130 -11.15 -21.99 6.78
CA GLY A 130 -10.63 -23.34 7.01
C GLY A 130 -9.39 -23.40 7.91
N PHE A 131 -8.92 -22.29 8.47
CA PHE A 131 -7.71 -22.27 9.31
C PHE A 131 -7.85 -23.08 10.60
N ILE A 132 -9.08 -23.24 11.10
CA ILE A 132 -9.40 -24.05 12.27
C ILE A 132 -10.57 -25.00 11.98
N ARG A 133 -10.75 -25.98 12.86
CA ARG A 133 -11.93 -26.86 12.86
C ARG A 133 -12.33 -27.20 14.30
N PRO A 134 -13.60 -27.54 14.56
CA PRO A 134 -14.00 -28.09 15.85
C PRO A 134 -13.17 -29.32 16.21
N SER A 135 -12.82 -29.46 17.49
CA SER A 135 -12.07 -30.61 18.00
C SER A 135 -12.59 -31.04 19.36
N VAL A 136 -12.31 -32.29 19.72
CA VAL A 136 -12.57 -32.88 21.05
C VAL A 136 -11.24 -33.20 21.74
N SER A 137 -10.35 -32.21 21.75
CA SER A 137 -9.01 -32.34 22.32
C SER A 137 -9.04 -32.43 23.86
N PRO A 138 -8.20 -33.29 24.48
CA PRO A 138 -7.98 -33.23 25.92
C PRO A 138 -7.13 -32.01 26.33
N TRP A 139 -6.46 -31.36 25.36
CA TRP A 139 -5.74 -30.10 25.54
C TRP A 139 -6.65 -28.92 25.27
N GLY A 140 -6.58 -27.90 26.11
CA GLY A 140 -7.34 -26.66 25.96
C GLY A 140 -6.60 -25.48 26.56
N GLU A 141 -6.41 -24.43 25.76
CA GLU A 141 -5.77 -23.19 26.19
C GLU A 141 -6.76 -22.03 26.09
N PRO A 142 -6.69 -21.04 27.00
CA PRO A 142 -7.62 -19.94 26.99
C PRO A 142 -7.24 -18.95 25.88
N VAL A 143 -8.24 -18.18 25.49
CA VAL A 143 -8.11 -17.09 24.52
C VAL A 143 -8.17 -15.76 25.25
N LEU A 144 -7.36 -14.81 24.79
CA LEU A 144 -7.37 -13.42 25.24
C LEU A 144 -7.35 -12.46 24.05
N PHE A 145 -7.84 -11.24 24.26
CA PHE A 145 -7.80 -10.19 23.24
C PHE A 145 -6.71 -9.17 23.52
N VAL A 146 -5.95 -8.84 22.48
CA VAL A 146 -5.00 -7.73 22.48
C VAL A 146 -5.55 -6.61 21.63
N LYS A 147 -5.58 -5.38 22.18
CA LYS A 147 -5.99 -4.19 21.43
C LYS A 147 -4.88 -3.76 20.48
N LYS A 148 -5.21 -3.65 19.20
CA LYS A 148 -4.33 -3.11 18.16
C LYS A 148 -4.35 -1.58 18.17
N ASN A 149 -3.39 -1.00 17.48
CA ASN A 149 -3.15 0.44 17.34
C ASN A 149 -4.37 1.15 16.72
N ASP A 150 -5.04 0.47 15.79
CA ASP A 150 -6.25 0.92 15.09
C ASP A 150 -7.53 0.80 15.94
N GLY A 151 -7.42 0.28 17.17
CA GLY A 151 -8.54 0.08 18.08
C GLY A 151 -9.26 -1.27 17.93
N SER A 152 -8.95 -2.06 16.90
CA SER A 152 -9.47 -3.42 16.73
C SER A 152 -8.88 -4.39 17.76
N MET A 153 -9.53 -5.54 17.94
CA MET A 153 -9.07 -6.60 18.84
C MET A 153 -8.43 -7.74 18.05
N ARG A 154 -7.36 -8.34 18.58
CA ARG A 154 -6.72 -9.53 18.02
C ARG A 154 -6.91 -10.70 18.97
N LEU A 155 -7.50 -11.79 18.48
CA LEU A 155 -7.58 -13.06 19.18
C LEU A 155 -6.17 -13.65 19.34
N CYS A 156 -5.78 -13.94 20.58
CA CYS A 156 -4.51 -14.59 20.93
C CYS A 156 -4.78 -15.83 21.77
N ILE A 157 -4.11 -16.93 21.46
CA ILE A 157 -4.13 -18.16 22.27
C ILE A 157 -2.95 -18.11 23.24
N ASP A 158 -3.21 -18.40 24.52
CA ASP A 158 -2.23 -18.38 25.61
C ASP A 158 -1.55 -19.76 25.77
N TYR A 159 -0.80 -20.17 24.74
CA TYR A 159 -0.06 -21.44 24.70
C TYR A 159 1.07 -21.51 25.73
#